data_AF-A0A842J8N2-F1
#
_entry.id   AF-A0A842J8N2-F1
#
_cell.length_a   1.000
_cell.length_b   1.000
_cell.length_c   1.000
_cell.angle_alpha   90.00
_cell.angle_beta   90.00
_cell.angle_gamma   90.00
#
_symmetry.space_group_name_H-M   'P 1'
#
loop_
_entity.id
_entity.type
_entity.pdbx_description
1 polymer ?
#
loop_
_entity_poly.entity_id
_entity_poly.type
_entity_poly.pdbx_seq_one_letter_code
_entity_poly.pdbx_strand_id
1 'polypeptide(L)'
;MTDERQAETDPVFFDALFHRKRKHGKWDVVDAPQLEALVADTHAHLQLLDDPALALARCAANGVGFVCTISDVHEDGSTTYDKLDAWKHEGAVDTAKIVHRC
;
A
#
# COMPACT_ATOMS: atom_id res chain seq x y z
N MET A 1 14.19 29.35 -16.76
CA MET A 1 14.22 27.90 -16.57
C MET A 1 13.41 27.62 -15.32
N THR A 2 12.13 27.32 -15.51
CA THR A 2 11.19 27.01 -14.44
C THR A 2 11.59 25.67 -13.83
N ASP A 3 11.66 25.61 -12.50
CA ASP A 3 12.08 24.46 -11.72
C ASP A 3 11.05 23.32 -11.84
N GLU A 4 11.26 22.40 -12.78
CA GLU A 4 10.39 21.24 -13.07
C GLU A 4 10.52 20.11 -12.02
N ARG A 5 10.68 20.45 -10.73
CA ARG A 5 10.87 19.45 -9.67
C ARG A 5 9.87 19.58 -8.52
N GLN A 6 8.63 19.95 -8.83
CA GLN A 6 7.54 19.36 -8.04
C GLN A 6 7.50 17.89 -8.43
N ALA A 7 8.10 17.05 -7.59
CA ALA A 7 7.78 15.63 -7.60
C ALA A 7 6.27 15.54 -7.34
N GLU A 8 5.47 15.44 -8.41
CA GLU A 8 4.08 15.05 -8.30
C GLU A 8 4.08 13.67 -7.66
N THR A 9 3.82 13.60 -6.36
CA THR A 9 3.56 12.36 -5.67
C THR A 9 2.35 11.72 -6.33
N ASP A 10 2.46 10.42 -6.65
CA ASP A 10 1.36 9.70 -7.28
C ASP A 10 0.13 9.74 -6.35
N PRO A 11 -1.09 9.85 -6.90
CA PRO A 11 -2.29 9.91 -6.10
C PRO A 11 -2.51 8.60 -5.32
N VAL A 12 -2.92 8.72 -4.07
CA VAL A 12 -3.38 7.58 -3.26
C VAL A 12 -4.84 7.30 -3.59
N PHE A 13 -5.11 6.19 -4.29
CA PHE A 13 -6.46 5.70 -4.54
C PHE A 13 -6.97 4.92 -3.33
N PHE A 14 -8.13 5.25 -2.77
CA PHE A 14 -8.67 4.56 -1.59
C PHE A 14 -9.67 3.45 -1.98
N ASP A 15 -9.13 2.36 -2.53
CA ASP A 15 -9.86 1.20 -3.03
C ASP A 15 -8.97 -0.07 -3.05
N ALA A 16 -9.54 -1.20 -3.43
CA ALA A 16 -8.81 -2.47 -3.59
C ALA A 16 -8.26 -2.69 -5.02
N LEU A 17 -8.32 -1.69 -5.90
CA LEU A 17 -8.04 -1.84 -7.34
C LEU A 17 -6.57 -1.60 -7.67
N PHE A 18 -6.09 -2.26 -8.73
CA PHE A 18 -4.75 -2.05 -9.25
C PHE A 18 -4.77 -0.93 -10.29
N HIS A 19 -3.97 0.11 -10.06
CA HIS A 19 -3.88 1.27 -10.91
C HIS A 19 -2.57 1.27 -11.69
N ARG A 20 -2.65 1.42 -13.01
CA ARG A 20 -1.48 1.52 -13.89
C ARG A 20 -1.38 2.91 -14.48
N LYS A 21 -0.29 3.62 -14.17
CA LYS A 21 0.00 4.95 -14.71
C LYS A 21 0.14 4.91 -16.24
N ARG A 22 -0.49 5.86 -16.91
CA ARG A 22 -0.42 6.07 -18.37
C ARG A 22 0.29 7.39 -18.66
N LYS A 23 0.53 7.64 -19.94
CA LYS A 23 1.01 8.95 -20.42
C LYS A 23 0.04 10.05 -20.01
N HIS A 24 0.56 11.25 -19.79
CA HIS A 24 -0.22 12.45 -19.44
C HIS A 24 -1.04 12.32 -18.13
N GLY A 25 -0.52 11.59 -17.14
CA GLY A 25 -1.12 11.54 -15.79
C GLY A 25 -2.45 10.79 -15.69
N LYS A 26 -2.86 10.07 -16.73
CA LYS A 26 -4.05 9.20 -16.69
C LYS A 26 -3.73 7.86 -16.02
N TRP A 27 -4.76 7.20 -15.49
CA TRP A 27 -4.64 5.91 -14.81
C TRP A 27 -5.69 4.94 -15.33
N ASP A 28 -5.28 3.71 -15.65
CA ASP A 28 -6.19 2.62 -15.97
C ASP A 28 -6.31 1.69 -14.75
N VAL A 29 -7.50 1.14 -14.53
CA VAL A 29 -7.69 0.00 -13.63
C VAL A 29 -7.31 -1.28 -14.38
N VAL A 30 -6.55 -2.15 -13.73
CA VAL A 30 -6.19 -3.47 -14.26
C VAL A 30 -6.60 -4.57 -13.28
N ASP A 31 -6.75 -5.79 -13.80
CA ASP A 31 -7.12 -6.94 -12.99
C ASP A 31 -6.04 -7.28 -11.96
N ALA A 32 -6.49 -7.71 -10.78
CA ALA A 32 -5.61 -8.25 -9.76
C ALA A 32 -4.95 -9.56 -10.23
N PRO A 33 -3.70 -9.84 -9.81
CA PRO A 33 -3.07 -11.13 -10.06
C PRO A 33 -3.91 -12.25 -9.44
N GLN A 34 -4.13 -13.33 -10.19
CA GLN A 34 -4.80 -14.51 -9.69
C GLN A 34 -3.83 -15.32 -8.84
N LEU A 35 -4.10 -15.44 -7.55
CA LEU A 35 -3.29 -16.22 -6.62
C LEU A 35 -3.95 -17.59 -6.39
N GLU A 36 -3.16 -18.66 -6.42
CA GLU A 36 -3.66 -20.03 -6.20
C GLU A 36 -3.84 -20.36 -4.71
N ALA A 37 -3.28 -19.54 -3.82
CA ALA A 37 -3.36 -19.65 -2.38
C ALA A 37 -3.04 -18.31 -1.70
N LEU A 38 -3.15 -18.25 -0.37
CA LEU A 38 -2.61 -17.13 0.39
C LEU A 38 -1.10 -17.02 0.18
N VAL A 39 -0.62 -15.81 -0.06
CA VAL A 39 0.82 -15.53 -0.24
C VAL A 39 1.39 -14.74 0.93
N ALA A 40 2.70 -14.84 1.10
CA ALA A 40 3.46 -14.01 2.01
C ALA A 40 4.24 -12.96 1.21
N ASP A 41 4.12 -11.69 1.60
CA ASP A 41 5.09 -10.68 1.20
C ASP A 41 6.31 -10.80 2.13
N THR A 42 7.40 -11.31 1.59
CA THR A 42 8.62 -11.57 2.36
C THR A 42 9.49 -10.32 2.54
N HIS A 43 9.16 -9.20 1.90
CA HIS A 43 9.98 -7.99 1.94
C HIS A 43 9.16 -6.72 1.67
N ALA A 44 8.73 -6.06 2.74
CA ALA A 44 8.06 -4.77 2.69
C ALA A 44 8.83 -3.70 3.50
N HIS A 45 8.73 -2.45 3.09
CA HIS A 45 9.16 -1.29 3.89
C HIS A 45 7.93 -0.45 4.21
N LEU A 46 7.10 -0.91 5.16
CA LEU A 46 5.80 -0.29 5.43
C LEU A 46 5.90 1.20 5.74
N GLN A 47 6.92 1.62 6.51
CA GLN A 47 7.14 3.02 6.88
C GLN A 47 7.41 3.95 5.70
N LEU A 48 7.75 3.41 4.52
CA LEU A 48 8.05 4.19 3.32
C LEU A 48 6.86 4.29 2.36
N LEU A 49 5.75 3.61 2.66
CA LEU A 49 4.54 3.69 1.87
C LEU A 49 3.77 4.98 2.20
N ASP A 50 3.15 5.59 1.19
CA ASP A 50 2.34 6.81 1.37
C ASP A 50 1.19 6.61 2.37
N ASP A 51 0.61 5.40 2.38
CA ASP A 51 -0.42 4.98 3.33
C ASP A 51 -0.20 3.51 3.74
N PRO A 52 0.51 3.26 4.86
CA PRO A 52 0.81 1.90 5.32
C PRO A 52 -0.43 1.10 5.71
N ALA A 53 -1.44 1.75 6.30
CA ALA A 53 -2.68 1.11 6.71
C ALA A 53 -3.49 0.62 5.50
N LEU A 54 -3.65 1.49 4.49
CA LEU A 54 -4.30 1.13 3.23
C LEU A 54 -3.54 0.03 2.48
N ALA A 55 -2.20 0.06 2.50
CA ALA A 55 -1.39 -1.01 1.90
C ALA A 55 -1.67 -2.37 2.56
N LEU A 56 -1.76 -2.42 3.90
CA LEU A 56 -2.16 -3.64 4.63
C LEU A 56 -3.59 -4.07 4.30
N ALA A 57 -4.52 -3.12 4.16
CA ALA A 57 -5.89 -3.42 3.76
C ALA A 57 -5.96 -4.07 2.37
N ARG A 58 -5.17 -3.55 1.42
CA ARG A 58 -5.04 -4.10 0.06
C ARG A 58 -4.40 -5.48 0.04
N CYS A 59 -3.40 -5.71 0.90
CA CYS A 59 -2.80 -7.03 1.09
C CYS A 59 -3.89 -8.05 1.48
N ALA A 60 -4.68 -7.73 2.51
CA ALA A 60 -5.76 -8.60 2.97
C ALA A 60 -6.83 -8.83 1.89
N ALA A 61 -7.25 -7.78 1.17
CA ALA A 61 -8.24 -7.88 0.10
C ALA A 61 -7.78 -8.74 -1.08
N ASN A 62 -6.46 -8.85 -1.32
CA ASN A 62 -5.89 -9.55 -2.46
C ASN A 62 -5.16 -10.84 -2.10
N GLY A 63 -5.43 -11.42 -0.92
CA GLY A 63 -4.91 -12.75 -0.55
C GLY A 63 -3.46 -12.79 -0.08
N VAL A 64 -2.88 -11.66 0.32
CA VAL A 64 -1.60 -11.62 1.04
C VAL A 64 -1.89 -11.79 2.53
N GLY A 65 -1.60 -12.98 3.06
CA GLY A 65 -1.93 -13.36 4.44
C GLY A 65 -0.84 -13.04 5.46
N PHE A 66 0.37 -12.72 5.01
CA PHE A 66 1.51 -12.41 5.87
C PHE A 66 2.41 -11.37 5.21
N VAL A 67 2.90 -10.41 5.99
CA VAL A 67 3.82 -9.37 5.52
C VAL A 67 5.02 -9.31 6.47
N CYS A 68 6.22 -9.44 5.91
CA CYS A 68 7.47 -9.20 6.61
C CYS A 68 7.93 -7.77 6.34
N THR A 69 7.76 -6.88 7.31
CA THR A 69 8.26 -5.50 7.20
C THR A 69 9.69 -5.40 7.71
N ILE A 70 10.54 -4.72 6.96
CA ILE A 70 11.94 -4.48 7.27
C ILE A 70 12.07 -3.09 7.92
N SER A 71 12.76 -3.05 9.06
CA SER A 71 13.20 -1.83 9.72
C SER A 71 14.70 -1.70 9.47
N ASP A 72 15.13 -0.63 8.79
CA ASP A 72 16.56 -0.34 8.55
C ASP A 72 17.06 0.65 9.62
N VAL A 73 18.29 0.44 10.09
CA VAL A 73 19.00 1.32 11.04
C VAL A 73 19.35 2.68 10.45
N HIS A 74 19.43 2.78 9.11
CA HIS A 74 19.68 4.04 8.41
C HIS A 74 18.40 4.85 8.16
N GLU A 75 17.24 4.23 8.33
CA GLU A 75 15.93 4.88 8.28
C GLU A 75 15.42 5.19 9.70
N ASP A 76 14.28 5.89 9.81
CA ASP A 76 13.55 5.99 11.07
C ASP A 76 12.89 4.64 11.41
N GLY A 77 13.73 3.68 11.79
CA GLY A 77 13.30 2.32 12.11
C GLY A 77 12.32 2.25 13.30
N SER A 78 12.32 3.26 14.19
CA SER A 78 11.38 3.38 15.31
C SER A 78 9.94 3.55 14.84
N THR A 79 9.71 4.30 13.76
CA THR A 79 8.36 4.57 13.24
C THR A 79 7.56 3.29 13.02
N THR A 80 8.20 2.23 12.48
CA THR A 80 7.52 0.94 12.29
C THR A 80 7.05 0.35 13.61
N TYR A 81 7.88 0.32 14.64
CA TYR A 81 7.50 -0.24 15.94
C TYR A 81 6.43 0.60 16.64
N ASP A 82 6.52 1.92 16.54
CA ASP A 82 5.59 2.84 17.21
C ASP A 82 4.20 2.85 16.58
N LYS A 83 4.12 2.68 15.25
CA LYS A 83 2.87 2.85 14.48
C LYS A 83 2.25 1.55 14.01
N LEU A 84 2.95 0.41 14.07
CA LEU A 84 2.46 -0.85 13.49
C LEU A 84 1.07 -1.25 14.02
N ASP A 85 0.81 -1.12 15.32
CA ASP A 85 -0.49 -1.49 15.87
C ASP A 85 -1.61 -0.54 15.42
N ALA A 86 -1.31 0.76 15.24
CA ALA A 86 -2.25 1.71 14.67
C ALA A 86 -2.56 1.36 13.20
N TRP A 87 -1.53 1.12 12.38
CA TRP A 87 -1.71 0.73 10.97
C TRP A 87 -2.46 -0.59 10.80
N LYS A 88 -2.23 -1.57 11.68
CA LYS A 88 -2.99 -2.83 11.68
C LYS A 88 -4.46 -2.60 12.00
N HIS A 89 -4.75 -1.76 12.99
CA HIS A 89 -6.12 -1.43 13.36
C HIS A 89 -6.85 -0.68 12.24
N GLU A 90 -6.22 0.37 11.72
CA GLU A 90 -6.73 1.18 10.62
C GLU A 90 -6.92 0.31 9.36
N GLY A 91 -5.92 -0.49 8.99
CA GLY A 91 -6.00 -1.39 7.83
C GLY A 91 -7.12 -2.43 7.95
N ALA A 92 -7.38 -2.96 9.14
CA ALA A 92 -8.52 -3.87 9.36
C ALA A 92 -9.87 -3.16 9.14
N VAL A 93 -10.00 -1.92 9.62
CA VAL A 93 -11.20 -1.08 9.40
C VAL A 93 -11.34 -0.73 7.91
N ASP A 94 -10.24 -0.42 7.24
CA ASP A 94 -10.22 0.00 5.85
C ASP A 94 -10.49 -1.15 4.89
N THR A 95 -10.06 -2.37 5.22
CA THR A 95 -10.40 -3.59 4.45
C THR A 95 -11.92 -3.70 4.27
N ALA A 96 -12.69 -3.50 5.35
CA ALA A 96 -14.15 -3.54 5.28
C ALA A 96 -14.73 -2.45 4.37
N LYS A 97 -14.12 -1.25 4.35
CA LYS A 97 -14.56 -0.14 3.50
C LYS A 97 -14.26 -0.37 2.02
N ILE A 98 -13.06 -0.89 1.71
CA ILE A 98 -12.61 -1.04 0.32
C ILE A 98 -13.20 -2.30 -0.33
N VAL A 99 -13.45 -3.38 0.42
CA VAL A 99 -14.07 -4.60 -0.11
C VAL A 99 -15.57 -4.42 -0.39
N HIS A 100 -16.28 -3.61 0.41
CA HIS A 100 -17.71 -3.31 0.16
C HIS A 100 -17.97 -2.27 -0.95
N ARG A 101 -16.92 -1.64 -1.50
CA ARG A 101 -17.01 -0.64 -2.55
C ARG A 101 -16.79 -1.19 -3.97
N CYS A 102 -16.51 -2.48 -4.09
CA CYS A 102 -16.44 -3.22 -5.35
C CYS A 102 -17.79 -3.88 -5.66
#